data_AF-A0A2G8ITM9-F1
#
_entry.id   AF-A0A2G8ITM9-F1
#
_cell.length_a   1.000
_cell.length_b   1.000
_cell.length_c   1.000
_cell.angle_alpha   90.00
_cell.angle_beta   90.00
_cell.angle_gamma   90.00
#
_symmetry.space_group_name_H-M   'P 1'
#
loop_
_entity.id
_entity.type
_entity.pdbx_description
1 polymer ?
#
loop_
_entity_poly.entity_id
_entity_poly.type
_entity_poly.pdbx_seq_one_letter_code
_entity_poly.pdbx_strand_id
1 'polypeptide(L)'
;MTYFLTHLEEDIKRLYAQLQISGPAYVDMQRIASEFHVWVHYEDTGSMMIKHQGLYSIILNRSLSPEEQWQDFAHELCHVLKHAGNHFKMHRLFRELQEFQAKQFMYHFCVPTFLLLQMKLPNLRQQAILQIAQTFHVTWAFAEKRLALFEQRRVGIRFQKEFTSYLMKAERVAEKEAAYQT
;
A
#
# COMPACT_ATOMS: atom_id res chain seq x y z
N MET A 1 3.06 18.87 11.75
CA MET A 1 1.73 18.23 11.68
C MET A 1 1.93 16.72 11.71
N THR A 2 1.32 16.00 12.64
CA THR A 2 1.43 14.54 12.75
C THR A 2 0.43 13.87 11.81
N TYR A 3 0.93 13.28 10.72
CA TYR A 3 0.15 12.37 9.89
C TYR A 3 0.03 11.03 10.63
N PHE A 4 -1.19 10.49 10.77
CA PHE A 4 -1.39 9.17 11.34
C PHE A 4 -1.65 8.15 10.23
N LEU A 5 -0.89 7.06 10.25
CA LEU A 5 -0.99 5.98 9.28
C LEU A 5 -2.21 5.11 9.60
N THR A 6 -2.81 4.56 8.57
CA THR A 6 -3.81 3.49 8.69
C THR A 6 -3.16 2.18 9.14
N HIS A 7 -3.97 1.19 9.54
CA HIS A 7 -3.45 -0.14 9.89
C HIS A 7 -2.62 -0.77 8.77
N LEU A 8 -3.07 -0.67 7.51
CA LEU A 8 -2.31 -1.17 6.36
C LEU A 8 -0.98 -0.43 6.22
N GLU A 9 -0.97 0.90 6.33
CA GLU A 9 0.26 1.69 6.20
C GLU A 9 1.25 1.42 7.34
N GLU A 10 0.77 1.18 8.56
CA GLU A 10 1.60 0.76 9.69
C GLU A 10 2.12 -0.67 9.52
N ASP A 11 1.30 -1.59 9.00
CA ASP A 11 1.73 -2.96 8.65
C ASP A 11 2.88 -2.92 7.65
N ILE A 12 2.74 -2.11 6.59
CA ILE A 12 3.78 -1.95 5.56
C ILE A 12 5.05 -1.34 6.18
N LYS A 13 4.91 -0.34 7.04
CA LYS A 13 6.06 0.26 7.73
C LYS A 13 6.81 -0.76 8.61
N ARG A 14 6.07 -1.60 9.35
CA ARG A 14 6.67 -2.69 10.14
C ARG A 14 7.34 -3.72 9.25
N LEU A 15 6.70 -4.11 8.15
CA LEU A 15 7.25 -5.06 7.18
C LEU A 15 8.56 -4.55 6.57
N TYR A 16 8.61 -3.28 6.17
CA TYR A 16 9.84 -2.64 5.70
C TYR A 16 10.96 -2.66 6.75
N ALA A 17 10.62 -2.40 8.01
CA ALA A 17 11.59 -2.47 9.11
C ALA A 17 12.10 -3.90 9.35
N GLN A 18 11.22 -4.90 9.31
CA GLN A 18 11.59 -6.32 9.43
C GLN A 18 12.52 -6.77 8.30
N LEU A 19 12.22 -6.37 7.07
CA LEU A 19 13.03 -6.64 5.88
C LEU A 19 14.28 -5.74 5.78
N GLN A 20 14.48 -4.84 6.73
CA GLN A 20 15.58 -3.87 6.74
C GLN A 20 15.67 -3.06 5.42
N ILE A 21 14.52 -2.72 4.83
CA ILE A 21 14.42 -1.86 3.66
C ILE A 21 14.33 -0.42 4.14
N SER A 22 15.44 0.31 4.08
CA SER A 22 15.51 1.71 4.52
C SER A 22 14.99 2.70 3.48
N GLY A 23 14.79 2.27 2.23
CA GLY A 23 14.27 3.10 1.16
C GLY A 23 14.12 2.36 -0.17
N PRO A 24 13.60 3.03 -1.20
CA PRO A 24 13.23 2.40 -2.47
C PRO A 24 14.41 1.78 -3.22
N ALA A 25 15.60 2.36 -3.10
CA ALA A 25 16.83 1.87 -3.71
C ALA A 25 17.33 0.52 -3.14
N TYR A 26 16.78 0.09 -1.99
CA TYR A 26 17.16 -1.16 -1.31
C TYR A 26 16.12 -2.27 -1.45
N VAL A 27 15.14 -2.07 -2.33
CA VAL A 27 14.15 -3.08 -2.70
C VAL A 27 14.81 -4.12 -3.60
N ASP A 28 14.66 -5.38 -3.23
CA ASP A 28 15.15 -6.53 -3.99
C ASP A 28 14.12 -7.66 -3.84
N MET A 29 13.48 -8.06 -4.94
CA MET A 29 12.44 -9.09 -4.92
C MET A 29 12.95 -10.45 -4.43
N GLN A 30 14.18 -10.84 -4.81
CA GLN A 30 14.76 -12.12 -4.43
C GLN A 30 15.06 -12.15 -2.94
N ARG A 31 15.64 -11.07 -2.42
CA ARG A 31 15.89 -10.91 -0.98
C ARG A 31 14.58 -10.90 -0.18
N ILE A 32 13.57 -10.17 -0.65
CA ILE A 32 12.28 -10.13 0.04
C ILE A 32 11.63 -11.53 0.04
N ALA A 33 11.66 -12.23 -1.09
CA ALA A 33 11.08 -13.56 -1.20
C ALA A 33 11.78 -14.59 -0.31
N SER A 34 13.11 -14.54 -0.21
CA SER A 34 13.89 -15.48 0.60
C SER A 34 13.58 -15.37 2.10
N GLU A 35 13.34 -14.17 2.62
CA GLU A 35 12.89 -13.93 4.00
C GLU A 35 11.56 -14.62 4.33
N PHE A 36 10.74 -14.91 3.32
CA PHE A 36 9.46 -15.62 3.47
C PHE A 36 9.49 -17.06 2.96
N HIS A 37 10.68 -17.59 2.64
CA HIS A 37 10.85 -18.91 2.03
C HIS A 37 10.04 -19.10 0.75
N VAL A 38 9.93 -18.03 -0.05
CA VAL A 38 9.23 -18.00 -1.33
C VAL A 38 10.25 -18.08 -2.45
N TRP A 39 9.96 -18.90 -3.46
CA TRP A 39 10.77 -19.00 -4.68
C TRP A 39 10.19 -18.08 -5.74
N VAL A 40 11.04 -17.32 -6.44
CA VAL A 40 10.60 -16.44 -7.53
C VAL A 40 11.04 -17.04 -8.87
N HIS A 41 10.08 -17.22 -9.76
CA HIS A 41 10.28 -17.74 -11.11
C HIS A 41 9.82 -16.71 -12.14
N TYR A 42 10.40 -16.74 -13.33
CA TYR A 42 10.01 -15.88 -14.44
C TYR A 42 9.60 -16.74 -15.61
N GLU A 43 8.34 -16.69 -16.01
CA GLU A 43 7.77 -17.57 -17.03
C GLU A 43 6.93 -16.81 -18.06
N ASP A 44 6.69 -17.41 -19.22
CA ASP A 44 5.90 -16.82 -20.32
C ASP A 44 4.37 -17.02 -20.08
N THR A 45 3.90 -16.65 -18.89
CA THR A 45 2.50 -16.73 -18.44
C THR A 45 2.15 -15.53 -17.56
N GLY A 46 0.87 -15.35 -17.23
CA GLY A 46 0.44 -14.34 -16.26
C GLY A 46 1.05 -14.58 -14.88
N SER A 47 1.40 -13.50 -14.18
CA SER A 47 1.96 -13.56 -12.84
C SER A 47 0.96 -14.17 -11.85
N MET A 48 1.44 -15.01 -10.93
CA MET A 48 0.61 -15.69 -9.95
C MET A 48 1.42 -16.30 -8.80
N MET A 49 0.79 -16.44 -7.64
CA MET A 49 1.29 -17.25 -6.52
C MET A 49 0.79 -18.70 -6.63
N ILE A 50 1.69 -19.64 -6.39
CA ILE A 50 1.40 -21.07 -6.28
C ILE A 50 1.90 -21.60 -4.93
N LYS A 51 1.11 -22.50 -4.34
CA LYS A 51 1.50 -23.27 -3.15
C LYS A 51 1.52 -24.75 -3.48
N HIS A 52 2.67 -25.39 -3.33
CA HIS A 52 2.86 -26.82 -3.53
C HIS A 52 3.56 -27.46 -2.33
N GLN A 53 2.96 -28.49 -1.74
CA GLN A 53 3.50 -29.21 -0.58
C GLN A 53 3.94 -28.29 0.60
N GLY A 54 3.23 -27.19 0.80
CA GLY A 54 3.55 -26.23 1.87
C GLY A 54 4.57 -25.17 1.50
N LEU A 55 5.24 -25.29 0.35
CA LEU A 55 6.18 -24.32 -0.20
C LEU A 55 5.44 -23.33 -1.12
N TYR A 56 5.86 -22.07 -1.07
CA TYR A 56 5.30 -20.99 -1.88
C TYR A 56 6.26 -20.62 -3.01
N SER A 57 5.68 -20.38 -4.19
CA SER A 57 6.36 -19.85 -5.36
C SER A 57 5.56 -18.66 -5.90
N ILE A 58 6.26 -17.61 -6.32
CA ILE A 58 5.70 -16.52 -7.11
C ILE A 58 6.24 -16.69 -8.53
N ILE A 59 5.34 -16.81 -9.49
CA ILE A 59 5.65 -16.76 -10.91
C ILE A 59 5.39 -15.34 -11.38
N LEU A 60 6.38 -14.71 -12.00
CA LEU A 60 6.27 -13.41 -12.63
C LEU A 60 6.29 -13.58 -14.15
N ASN A 61 5.47 -12.81 -14.85
CA ASN A 61 5.49 -12.80 -16.30
C ASN A 61 6.81 -12.22 -16.80
N ARG A 62 7.60 -13.05 -17.50
CA ARG A 62 8.92 -12.69 -18.03
C ARG A 62 8.88 -11.56 -19.06
N SER A 63 7.76 -11.42 -19.77
CA SER A 63 7.60 -10.41 -20.82
C SER A 63 7.28 -9.01 -20.29
N LEU A 64 6.99 -8.87 -18.99
CA LEU A 64 6.71 -7.58 -18.36
C LEU A 64 7.98 -6.78 -18.10
N SER A 65 7.82 -5.45 -18.02
CA SER A 65 8.91 -4.57 -17.57
C SER A 65 9.29 -4.85 -16.11
N PRO A 66 10.52 -4.48 -15.69
CA PRO A 66 10.93 -4.62 -14.28
C PRO A 66 9.96 -3.94 -13.30
N GLU A 67 9.42 -2.78 -13.69
CA GLU A 67 8.44 -2.03 -12.90
C GLU A 67 7.14 -2.82 -12.73
N GLU A 68 6.62 -3.42 -13.81
CA GLU A 68 5.42 -4.24 -13.77
C GLU A 68 5.65 -5.54 -12.97
N GLN A 69 6.81 -6.19 -13.15
CA GLN A 69 7.18 -7.36 -12.35
C GLN A 69 7.27 -7.05 -10.86
N TRP A 70 7.77 -5.86 -10.49
CA TRP A 70 7.78 -5.41 -9.10
C TRP A 70 6.36 -5.23 -8.53
N GLN A 71 5.46 -4.67 -9.33
CA GLN A 71 4.05 -4.49 -8.93
C GLN A 71 3.36 -5.84 -8.76
N ASP A 72 3.51 -6.74 -9.73
CA ASP A 72 2.95 -8.09 -9.68
C ASP A 72 3.52 -8.89 -8.49
N PHE A 73 4.84 -8.81 -8.27
CA PHE A 73 5.47 -9.44 -7.11
C PHE A 73 4.84 -8.98 -5.80
N ALA A 74 4.60 -7.68 -5.62
CA ALA A 74 3.99 -7.16 -4.40
C ALA A 74 2.54 -7.63 -4.23
N HIS A 75 1.77 -7.73 -5.32
CA HIS A 75 0.43 -8.31 -5.31
C HIS A 75 0.45 -9.77 -4.86
N GLU A 76 1.31 -10.59 -5.49
CA GLU A 76 1.44 -12.02 -5.19
C GLU A 76 2.01 -12.27 -3.78
N LEU A 77 2.94 -11.44 -3.31
CA LEU A 77 3.45 -11.49 -1.95
C LEU A 77 2.33 -11.27 -0.92
N CYS A 78 1.35 -10.40 -1.19
CA CYS A 78 0.20 -10.25 -0.30
C CYS A 78 -0.57 -11.56 -0.15
N HIS A 79 -0.74 -12.32 -1.25
CA HIS A 79 -1.40 -13.62 -1.19
C HIS A 79 -0.62 -14.61 -0.34
N VAL A 80 0.72 -14.62 -0.41
CA VAL A 80 1.56 -15.44 0.49
C VAL A 80 1.37 -15.05 1.95
N LEU A 81 1.46 -13.75 2.26
CA LEU A 81 1.53 -13.27 3.65
C LEU A 81 0.18 -13.25 4.36
N LYS A 82 -0.91 -12.96 3.66
CA LYS A 82 -2.19 -12.61 4.28
C LYS A 82 -3.33 -13.56 3.92
N HIS A 83 -3.19 -14.36 2.87
CA HIS A 83 -4.30 -15.17 2.35
C HIS A 83 -4.04 -16.67 2.48
N ALA A 84 -5.09 -17.41 2.80
CA ALA A 84 -5.10 -18.87 2.87
C ALA A 84 -6.35 -19.42 2.18
N GLY A 85 -6.28 -20.68 1.74
CA GLY A 85 -7.40 -21.39 1.12
C GLY A 85 -7.20 -21.63 -0.37
N ASN A 86 -7.99 -22.56 -0.92
CA ASN A 86 -7.98 -22.88 -2.35
C ASN A 86 -8.96 -21.96 -3.09
N HIS A 87 -8.42 -21.07 -3.92
CA HIS A 87 -9.19 -20.07 -4.68
C HIS A 87 -10.32 -20.70 -5.53
N PHE A 88 -10.11 -21.91 -6.08
CA PHE A 88 -11.13 -22.60 -6.87
C PHE A 88 -12.32 -23.11 -6.05
N LYS A 89 -12.12 -23.39 -4.76
CA LYS A 89 -13.16 -23.88 -3.84
C LYS A 89 -13.78 -22.75 -3.00
N MET A 90 -13.29 -21.52 -3.17
CA MET A 90 -13.65 -20.36 -2.38
C MET A 90 -14.90 -19.66 -2.95
N HIS A 91 -15.76 -19.14 -2.08
CA HIS A 91 -16.92 -18.35 -2.50
C HIS A 91 -16.46 -17.07 -3.23
N ARG A 92 -17.19 -16.66 -4.29
CA ARG A 92 -16.80 -15.54 -5.17
C ARG A 92 -16.50 -14.26 -4.39
N LEU A 93 -17.36 -13.88 -3.45
CA LEU A 93 -17.19 -12.66 -2.65
C LEU A 93 -15.90 -12.66 -1.81
N PHE A 94 -15.47 -13.83 -1.34
CA PHE A 94 -14.24 -13.91 -0.55
C PHE A 94 -12.99 -13.81 -1.44
N ARG A 95 -13.06 -14.33 -2.68
CA ARG A 95 -12.02 -14.09 -3.69
C ARG A 95 -11.89 -12.61 -4.03
N GLU A 96 -13.01 -11.95 -4.31
CA GLU A 96 -13.03 -10.52 -4.64
C GLU A 96 -12.46 -9.66 -3.51
N LEU A 97 -12.74 -10.02 -2.25
CA LEU A 97 -12.15 -9.38 -1.09
C LEU A 97 -10.63 -9.56 -1.03
N GLN A 98 -10.13 -10.79 -1.24
CA GLN A 98 -8.68 -11.05 -1.25
C GLN A 98 -7.97 -10.30 -2.37
N GLU A 99 -8.53 -10.27 -3.58
CA GLU A 99 -7.98 -9.48 -4.70
C GLU A 99 -7.97 -7.98 -4.41
N PHE A 100 -9.02 -7.46 -3.77
CA PHE A 100 -9.05 -6.07 -3.34
C PHE A 100 -7.96 -5.78 -2.31
N GLN A 101 -7.79 -6.65 -1.31
CA GLN A 101 -6.76 -6.53 -0.28
C GLN A 101 -5.35 -6.59 -0.87
N ALA A 102 -5.10 -7.52 -1.80
CA ALA A 102 -3.83 -7.65 -2.50
C ALA A 102 -3.51 -6.39 -3.32
N LYS A 103 -4.49 -5.83 -4.04
CA LYS A 103 -4.32 -4.57 -4.77
C LYS A 103 -3.98 -3.40 -3.85
N GLN A 104 -4.68 -3.25 -2.71
CA GLN A 104 -4.36 -2.20 -1.75
C GLN A 104 -2.95 -2.39 -1.17
N PHE A 105 -2.61 -3.62 -0.78
CA PHE A 105 -1.27 -3.96 -0.30
C PHE A 105 -0.22 -3.58 -1.33
N MET A 106 -0.37 -3.99 -2.59
CA MET A 106 0.56 -3.68 -3.69
C MET A 106 0.84 -2.19 -3.79
N TYR A 107 -0.20 -1.33 -3.84
CA TYR A 107 -0.01 0.13 -3.90
C TYR A 107 0.78 0.68 -2.72
N HIS A 108 0.45 0.22 -1.51
CA HIS A 108 1.11 0.71 -0.30
C HIS A 108 2.50 0.09 -0.09
N PHE A 109 2.76 -1.12 -0.56
CA PHE A 109 4.06 -1.78 -0.48
C PHE A 109 5.03 -1.21 -1.51
N CYS A 110 4.66 -1.13 -2.78
CA CYS A 110 5.55 -0.59 -3.83
C CYS A 110 5.86 0.90 -3.61
N VAL A 111 4.92 1.66 -3.05
CA VAL A 111 5.08 3.09 -2.77
C VAL A 111 4.57 3.40 -1.36
N PRO A 112 5.41 3.21 -0.33
CA PRO A 112 4.99 3.36 1.06
C PRO A 112 4.64 4.79 1.45
N THR A 113 3.52 4.96 2.17
CA THR A 113 3.06 6.27 2.65
C THR A 113 4.11 6.95 3.53
N PHE A 114 4.80 6.21 4.40
CA PHE A 114 5.80 6.78 5.28
C PHE A 114 7.04 7.31 4.54
N LEU A 115 7.37 6.76 3.36
CA LEU A 115 8.42 7.28 2.47
C LEU A 115 7.91 8.46 1.65
N LEU A 116 6.69 8.39 1.10
CA LEU A 116 6.06 9.52 0.40
C LEU A 116 5.97 10.77 1.28
N LEU A 117 5.69 10.63 2.57
CA LEU A 117 5.62 11.74 3.53
C LEU A 117 6.97 12.45 3.72
N GLN A 118 8.09 11.79 3.42
CA GLN A 118 9.44 12.34 3.52
C GLN A 118 9.88 13.04 2.22
N MET A 119 9.16 12.80 1.11
CA MET A 119 9.49 13.39 -0.19
C MET A 119 8.98 14.83 -0.30
N LYS A 120 9.77 15.67 -0.97
CA LYS A 120 9.32 16.97 -1.48
C LYS A 120 8.83 16.78 -2.90
N LEU A 121 7.51 16.65 -3.06
CA LEU A 121 6.89 16.52 -4.37
C LEU A 121 6.76 17.89 -5.06
N PRO A 122 6.91 17.96 -6.40
CA PRO A 122 6.73 19.19 -7.16
C PRO A 122 5.26 19.60 -7.17
N ASN A 123 5.00 20.89 -7.40
CA ASN A 123 3.62 21.41 -7.45
C ASN A 123 2.84 20.93 -8.68
N LEU A 124 3.55 20.68 -9.79
CA LEU A 124 2.93 20.15 -11.01
C LEU A 124 2.68 18.65 -10.85
N ARG A 125 1.41 18.25 -10.97
CA ARG A 125 0.97 16.85 -10.77
C ARG A 125 1.77 15.86 -11.63
N GLN A 126 1.95 16.15 -12.90
CA GLN A 126 2.69 15.28 -13.82
C GLN A 126 4.15 15.08 -13.36
N GLN A 127 4.81 16.15 -12.88
CA GLN A 127 6.17 16.03 -12.35
C GLN A 127 6.21 15.22 -11.05
N ALA A 128 5.19 15.35 -10.19
CA ALA A 128 5.06 14.51 -9.00
C ALA A 128 4.87 13.03 -9.35
N ILE A 129 4.04 12.72 -10.33
CA ILE A 129 3.84 11.34 -10.82
C ILE A 129 5.15 10.80 -11.37
N LEU A 130 5.85 11.57 -12.22
CA LEU A 130 7.13 11.19 -12.78
C LEU A 130 8.15 10.86 -11.68
N GLN A 131 8.26 11.76 -10.70
CA GLN A 131 9.21 11.60 -9.60
C GLN A 131 8.89 10.36 -8.76
N ILE A 132 7.61 10.09 -8.48
CA ILE A 132 7.19 8.87 -7.77
C ILE A 132 7.53 7.63 -8.60
N ALA A 133 7.17 7.59 -9.88
CA ALA A 133 7.44 6.47 -10.76
C ALA A 133 8.95 6.13 -10.79
N GLN A 134 9.79 7.15 -10.97
CA GLN A 134 11.24 7.00 -11.02
C GLN A 134 11.85 6.61 -9.66
N THR A 135 11.36 7.19 -8.57
CA THR A 135 11.90 6.93 -7.22
C THR A 135 11.59 5.52 -6.74
N PHE A 136 10.39 5.02 -7.03
CA PHE A 136 9.92 3.72 -6.54
C PHE A 136 9.97 2.61 -7.57
N HIS A 137 10.51 2.88 -8.77
CA HIS A 137 10.61 1.93 -9.87
C HIS A 137 9.26 1.27 -10.17
N VAL A 138 8.24 2.10 -10.36
CA VAL A 138 6.88 1.68 -10.76
C VAL A 138 6.47 2.38 -12.05
N THR A 139 5.46 1.84 -12.72
CA THR A 139 4.93 2.46 -13.94
C THR A 139 4.28 3.82 -13.64
N TRP A 140 4.20 4.67 -14.66
CA TRP A 140 3.51 5.97 -14.57
C TRP A 140 2.07 5.83 -14.05
N ALA A 141 1.31 4.90 -14.64
CA ALA A 141 -0.09 4.68 -14.29
C ALA A 141 -0.23 4.23 -12.83
N PHE A 142 0.68 3.39 -12.35
CA PHE A 142 0.72 2.97 -10.96
C PHE A 142 1.01 4.14 -10.02
N ALA A 143 2.04 4.94 -10.33
CA ALA A 143 2.40 6.14 -9.57
C ALA A 143 1.26 7.16 -9.52
N GLU A 144 0.56 7.37 -10.63
CA GLU A 144 -0.60 8.26 -10.72
C GLU A 144 -1.73 7.79 -9.79
N LYS A 145 -2.09 6.50 -9.88
CA LYS A 145 -3.12 5.92 -9.03
C LYS A 145 -2.74 6.04 -7.57
N ARG A 146 -1.49 5.75 -7.24
CA ARG A 146 -0.96 5.82 -5.89
C ARG A 146 -0.96 7.24 -5.31
N LEU A 147 -0.59 8.23 -6.12
CA LEU A 147 -0.63 9.64 -5.74
C LEU A 147 -2.06 10.07 -5.44
N ALA A 148 -3.02 9.68 -6.28
CA ALA A 148 -4.44 9.97 -6.03
C ALA A 148 -4.93 9.38 -4.70
N LEU A 149 -4.58 8.13 -4.37
CA LEU A 149 -4.90 7.52 -3.06
C LEU A 149 -4.29 8.31 -1.90
N PHE A 150 -3.03 8.75 -2.04
CA PHE A 150 -2.35 9.54 -1.03
C PHE A 150 -3.02 10.90 -0.79
N GLU A 151 -3.41 11.59 -1.86
CA GLU A 151 -4.09 12.88 -1.80
C GLU A 151 -5.48 12.77 -1.18
N GLN A 152 -6.27 11.77 -1.60
CA GLN A 152 -7.58 11.47 -1.02
C GLN A 152 -7.46 11.24 0.49
N ARG A 153 -6.45 10.48 0.93
CA ARG A 153 -6.18 10.25 2.35
C ARG A 153 -5.83 11.55 3.09
N ARG A 154 -4.98 12.41 2.50
CA ARG A 154 -4.63 13.71 3.09
C ARG A 154 -5.84 14.62 3.26
N VAL A 155 -6.72 14.67 2.26
CA VAL A 155 -7.97 15.44 2.33
C VAL A 155 -8.87 14.89 3.44
N GLY A 156 -9.03 13.56 3.52
CA GLY A 156 -9.82 12.92 4.58
C GLY A 156 -9.30 13.21 5.99
N ILE A 157 -7.99 13.13 6.22
CA ILE A 157 -7.37 13.49 7.51
C ILE A 157 -7.63 14.95 7.86
N ARG A 158 -7.47 15.86 6.88
CA ARG A 158 -7.69 17.28 7.08
C ARG A 158 -9.16 17.56 7.43
N PHE A 159 -10.08 16.99 6.68
CA PHE A 159 -11.51 17.11 6.92
C PHE A 159 -11.89 16.61 8.32
N GLN A 160 -11.45 15.41 8.69
CA GLN A 160 -11.71 14.85 10.02
C GLN A 160 -11.22 15.78 11.13
N LYS A 161 -10.01 16.34 10.99
CA LYS A 161 -9.45 17.27 11.98
C LYS A 161 -10.27 18.56 12.10
N GLU A 162 -10.61 19.17 10.97
CA GLU A 162 -11.41 20.41 10.94
C GLU A 162 -12.80 20.17 11.54
N PHE A 163 -13.43 19.05 11.18
CA PHE A 163 -14.73 18.65 11.70
C PHE A 163 -14.71 18.37 13.21
N THR A 164 -13.73 17.59 13.72
CA THR A 164 -13.58 17.35 15.15
C THR A 164 -13.30 18.65 15.91
N SER A 165 -12.46 19.54 15.38
CA SER A 165 -12.22 20.85 16.00
C SER A 165 -13.48 21.71 16.05
N TYR A 166 -14.35 21.61 15.06
CA TYR A 166 -15.62 22.32 15.04
C TYR A 166 -16.56 21.77 16.12
N LEU A 167 -16.75 20.45 16.20
CA LEU A 167 -17.60 19.81 17.21
C LEU A 167 -17.15 20.16 18.64
N MET A 168 -15.85 20.08 18.93
CA MET A 168 -15.30 20.46 20.25
C MET A 168 -15.49 21.95 20.58
N LYS A 169 -15.63 22.84 19.58
CA LYS A 169 -15.95 24.25 19.83
C LYS A 169 -17.43 24.43 20.12
N ALA A 170 -18.29 23.78 19.35
CA ALA A 170 -19.75 23.83 19.53
C ALA A 170 -20.17 23.29 20.90
N GLU A 171 -19.60 22.16 21.33
CA GLU A 171 -19.86 21.55 22.64
C GLU A 171 -19.49 22.51 23.79
N ARG A 172 -18.31 23.13 23.72
CA ARG A 172 -17.88 24.15 24.71
C ARG A 172 -18.74 25.40 24.74
N VAL A 173 -19.37 25.78 23.62
CA VAL A 173 -20.32 26.89 23.58
C VAL A 173 -21.62 26.49 24.26
N ALA A 174 -22.15 25.31 23.94
CA ALA A 174 -23.36 24.78 24.55
C ALA A 174 -23.22 24.59 26.08
N GLU A 175 -22.07 24.09 26.56
CA GLU A 175 -21.77 23.98 27.99
C GLU A 175 -21.76 25.33 28.70
N LYS A 176 -21.18 26.37 28.07
CA LYS A 176 -21.16 27.74 28.62
C LYS A 176 -22.55 28.37 28.65
N GLU A 177 -23.35 28.16 27.62
CA GLU A 177 -24.73 28.65 27.56
C GLU A 177 -25.60 27.98 28.63
N ALA A 178 -25.45 26.67 28.84
CA ALA A 178 -26.15 25.94 29.90
C ALA A 178 -25.75 26.43 31.31
N ALA A 179 -24.45 26.69 31.55
CA ALA A 179 -23.96 27.18 32.83
C ALA A 179 -24.44 28.61 33.17
N TYR A 180 -24.75 29.44 32.17
CA TYR A 180 -25.25 30.81 32.38
C TYR A 180 -26.78 30.86 32.62
N GLN A 181 -27.49 29.76 32.37
CA GLN A 181 -28.94 29.64 32.58
C GLN A 181 -29.31 29.02 33.95
N THR A 182 -28.33 28.72 34.78
CA THR A 182 -28.45 28.23 36.18
C THR A 182 -27.86 29.24 37.14
#